data_AF-A0A534SQE2-F1
#
_entry.id   AF-A0A534SQE2-F1
#
_cell.length_a   1.000
_cell.length_b   1.000
_cell.length_c   1.000
_cell.angle_alpha   90.00
_cell.angle_beta   90.00
_cell.angle_gamma   90.00
#
_symmetry.space_group_name_H-M   'P 1'
#
loop_
_entity.id
_entity.type
_entity.pdbx_description
1 polymer ?
#
loop_
_entity_poly.entity_id
_entity_poly.type
_entity_poly.pdbx_seq_one_letter_code
_entity_poly.pdbx_strand_id
1 'polypeptide(L)'
;MKSNCLTIAAIFAILFLCRPAAAQKLETLNASYASITGSRIPLWIAQDAGLFEKYGLNVNLVVIAAGTAAIGALTSGDVEILGAPGSTTMVSAVRGLPLAIIGTFGPSAWKLAAHPSITSVQELRGKTVGVSRPGTTIEFATRRALVKLGFTPGKDVQILATGLAESNKRIMVMLQGKIDATLVSPDNLFEAESVGQTRFS
;
A
#
# COMPACT_ATOMS: atom_id res chain seq x y z
N MET A 1 57.03 -43.92 -17.04
CA MET A 1 56.64 -43.24 -15.78
C MET A 1 56.40 -41.73 -15.90
N LYS A 2 56.98 -40.99 -16.87
CA LYS A 2 56.74 -39.53 -17.01
C LYS A 2 55.37 -39.15 -17.61
N SER A 3 54.74 -40.03 -18.40
CA SER A 3 53.45 -39.75 -19.06
C SER A 3 52.25 -39.72 -18.09
N ASN A 4 52.25 -40.53 -17.02
CA ASN A 4 51.13 -40.59 -16.08
C ASN A 4 51.12 -39.40 -15.11
N CYS A 5 52.26 -38.74 -14.91
CA CYS A 5 52.38 -37.59 -14.02
C CYS A 5 51.74 -36.33 -14.65
N LEU A 6 51.83 -36.20 -15.98
CA LEU A 6 51.23 -35.09 -16.72
C LEU A 6 49.70 -35.19 -16.78
N THR A 7 49.16 -36.41 -16.87
CA THR A 7 47.71 -36.66 -16.89
C THR A 7 47.06 -36.42 -15.53
N ILE A 8 47.74 -36.74 -14.43
CA ILE A 8 47.24 -36.50 -13.07
C ILE A 8 47.23 -35.00 -12.73
N ALA A 9 48.23 -34.25 -13.18
CA ALA A 9 48.29 -32.80 -12.99
C ALA A 9 47.16 -32.05 -13.74
N ALA A 10 46.79 -32.52 -14.93
CA ALA A 10 45.70 -31.93 -15.71
C ALA A 10 44.32 -32.14 -15.07
N ILE A 11 44.08 -33.29 -14.43
CA ILE A 11 42.82 -33.59 -13.74
C ILE A 11 42.66 -32.74 -12.46
N PHE A 12 43.76 -32.50 -11.74
CA PHE A 12 43.75 -31.65 -10.54
C PHE A 12 43.49 -30.16 -10.85
N ALA A 13 43.93 -29.68 -12.01
CA ALA A 13 43.67 -28.31 -12.47
C ALA A 13 42.20 -28.06 -12.87
N ILE A 14 41.51 -29.08 -13.41
CA ILE A 14 40.09 -29.00 -13.79
C ILE A 14 39.19 -28.99 -12.54
N LEU A 15 39.57 -29.72 -11.49
CA LEU A 15 38.85 -29.72 -10.20
C LEU A 15 38.98 -28.37 -9.45
N PHE A 16 40.06 -27.60 -9.68
CA PHE A 16 40.24 -26.28 -9.07
C PHE A 16 39.45 -25.15 -9.76
N LEU A 17 39.03 -25.36 -11.01
CA LEU A 17 38.19 -24.42 -11.77
C LEU A 17 36.69 -24.58 -11.46
N CYS A 18 36.29 -25.71 -10.89
CA CYS A 18 34.94 -25.93 -10.40
C CYS A 18 34.81 -25.41 -8.94
N ARG A 19 35.09 -24.12 -8.75
CA ARG A 19 34.65 -23.44 -7.52
C ARG A 19 33.12 -23.52 -7.54
N PRO A 20 32.45 -24.12 -6.53
CA PRO A 20 31.01 -24.01 -6.45
C PRO A 20 30.69 -22.52 -6.50
N ALA A 21 29.88 -22.11 -7.47
CA ALA A 21 29.36 -20.76 -7.51
C ALA A 21 28.79 -20.51 -6.12
N ALA A 22 29.43 -19.62 -5.35
CA ALA A 22 28.96 -19.31 -4.02
C ALA A 22 27.53 -18.82 -4.22
N ALA A 23 26.55 -19.64 -3.82
CA ALA A 23 25.16 -19.26 -3.88
C ALA A 23 25.09 -17.92 -3.14
N GLN A 24 24.72 -16.86 -3.87
CA GLN A 24 24.68 -15.52 -3.31
C GLN A 24 23.76 -15.60 -2.11
N LYS A 25 24.32 -15.44 -0.91
CA LYS A 25 23.54 -15.48 0.32
C LYS A 25 22.55 -14.32 0.23
N LEU A 26 21.28 -14.65 0.03
CA LEU A 26 20.23 -13.66 -0.07
C LEU A 26 20.10 -12.95 1.27
N GLU A 27 20.01 -11.62 1.23
CA GLU A 27 19.69 -10.82 2.41
C GLU A 27 18.18 -10.90 2.65
N THR A 28 17.78 -11.34 3.84
CA THR A 28 16.36 -11.43 4.20
C THR A 28 15.85 -10.04 4.55
N LEU A 29 14.71 -9.68 3.94
CA LEU A 29 14.06 -8.40 4.18
C LEU A 29 12.55 -8.61 4.36
N ASN A 30 11.97 -8.04 5.41
CA ASN A 30 10.54 -8.05 5.66
C ASN A 30 9.94 -6.74 5.15
N ALA A 31 9.07 -6.85 4.14
CA ALA A 31 8.38 -5.70 3.55
C ALA A 31 6.88 -5.82 3.76
N SER A 32 6.26 -4.80 4.35
CA SER A 32 4.83 -4.82 4.61
C SER A 32 4.00 -4.04 3.59
N TYR A 33 2.74 -4.43 3.44
CA TYR A 33 1.74 -3.73 2.65
C TYR A 33 0.38 -3.72 3.34
N ALA A 34 -0.39 -2.66 3.04
CA ALA A 34 -1.62 -2.32 3.77
C ALA A 34 -2.84 -3.20 3.46
N SER A 35 -2.91 -3.73 2.25
CA SER A 35 -4.07 -4.46 1.73
C SER A 35 -3.77 -5.05 0.35
N ILE A 36 -4.41 -6.17 0.03
CA ILE A 36 -4.36 -6.79 -1.29
C ILE A 36 -5.26 -5.98 -2.24
N THR A 37 -4.64 -5.13 -3.06
CA THR A 37 -5.34 -4.27 -4.04
C THR A 37 -4.52 -4.19 -5.32
N GLY A 38 -5.15 -3.82 -6.44
CA GLY A 38 -4.47 -3.65 -7.72
C GLY A 38 -3.23 -2.74 -7.65
N SER A 39 -3.30 -1.69 -6.82
CA SER A 39 -2.19 -0.75 -6.60
C SER A 39 -0.94 -1.34 -5.92
N ARG A 40 -0.97 -2.61 -5.50
CA ARG A 40 0.15 -3.32 -4.86
C ARG A 40 0.68 -4.49 -5.70
N ILE A 41 0.04 -4.79 -6.84
CA ILE A 41 0.42 -5.84 -7.78
C ILE A 41 1.94 -5.91 -8.07
N PRO A 42 2.67 -4.78 -8.23
CA PRO A 42 4.10 -4.83 -8.51
C PRO A 42 4.95 -5.60 -7.49
N LEU A 43 4.51 -5.69 -6.22
CA LEU A 43 5.24 -6.45 -5.19
C LEU A 43 5.19 -7.96 -5.49
N TRP A 44 4.02 -8.50 -5.84
CA TRP A 44 3.88 -9.91 -6.18
C TRP A 44 4.49 -10.23 -7.54
N ILE A 45 4.37 -9.33 -8.53
CA ILE A 45 5.09 -9.50 -9.81
C ILE A 45 6.60 -9.61 -9.56
N ALA A 46 7.16 -8.78 -8.69
CA ALA A 46 8.59 -8.84 -8.35
C ALA A 46 8.98 -10.14 -7.64
N GLN A 47 8.09 -10.69 -6.81
CA GLN A 47 8.28 -11.99 -6.17
C GLN A 47 8.21 -13.14 -7.19
N ASP A 48 7.11 -13.23 -7.95
CA ASP A 48 6.83 -14.32 -8.89
C ASP A 48 7.83 -14.35 -10.06
N ALA A 49 8.31 -13.18 -10.50
CA ALA A 49 9.32 -13.08 -11.56
C ALA A 49 10.76 -13.24 -11.03
N GLY A 50 10.96 -13.57 -9.75
CA GLY A 50 12.28 -13.74 -9.14
C GLY A 50 13.14 -12.47 -9.14
N LEU A 51 12.52 -11.28 -9.22
CA LEU A 51 13.26 -10.02 -9.30
C LEU A 51 13.97 -9.71 -7.99
N PHE A 52 13.38 -10.03 -6.83
CA PHE A 52 14.05 -9.85 -5.55
C PHE A 52 15.33 -10.70 -5.46
N GLU A 53 15.23 -11.99 -5.81
CA GLU A 53 16.37 -12.92 -5.81
C GLU A 53 17.45 -12.49 -6.81
N LYS A 54 17.05 -12.03 -8.00
CA LYS A 54 17.96 -11.44 -9.00
C LYS A 54 18.77 -10.27 -8.44
N TYR A 55 18.20 -9.51 -7.51
CA TYR A 55 18.87 -8.41 -6.81
C TYR A 55 19.45 -8.82 -5.45
N GLY A 56 19.54 -10.13 -5.14
CA GLY A 56 20.17 -10.64 -3.92
C GLY A 56 19.33 -10.58 -2.66
N LEU A 57 18.01 -10.38 -2.79
CA LEU A 57 17.08 -10.24 -1.67
C LEU A 57 16.15 -11.45 -1.55
N ASN A 58 15.94 -11.91 -0.33
CA ASN A 58 14.87 -12.82 0.04
C ASN A 58 13.78 -12.01 0.77
N VAL A 59 12.78 -11.54 0.02
CA VAL A 59 11.76 -10.62 0.56
C VAL A 59 10.55 -11.38 1.09
N ASN A 60 10.28 -11.21 2.38
CA ASN A 60 9.05 -11.66 3.02
C ASN A 60 8.00 -10.55 2.95
N LEU A 61 6.99 -10.73 2.08
CA LEU A 61 5.86 -9.81 1.98
C LEU A 61 4.85 -10.10 3.11
N VAL A 62 4.63 -9.14 4.00
CA VAL A 62 3.71 -9.27 5.14
C VAL A 62 2.54 -8.28 5.06
N VAL A 63 1.33 -8.75 5.36
CA VAL A 63 0.17 -7.86 5.44
C VAL A 63 0.15 -7.19 6.81
N ILE A 64 0.32 -5.87 6.84
CA ILE A 64 0.13 -5.06 8.05
C ILE A 64 -0.84 -3.95 7.72
N ALA A 65 -1.95 -3.88 8.47
CA ALA A 65 -2.95 -2.86 8.25
C ALA A 65 -2.32 -1.45 8.35
N ALA A 66 -2.55 -0.61 7.33
CA ALA A 66 -2.05 0.76 7.32
C ALA A 66 -2.56 1.56 8.52
N GLY A 67 -1.73 2.51 8.98
CA GLY A 67 -2.02 3.38 10.11
C GLY A 67 -0.89 3.32 11.14
N THR A 68 -1.24 3.57 12.40
CA THR A 68 -0.28 3.59 13.53
C THR A 68 0.43 2.26 13.74
N ALA A 69 -0.28 1.13 13.58
CA ALA A 69 0.32 -0.21 13.71
C ALA A 69 1.47 -0.43 12.71
N ALA A 70 1.30 0.07 11.49
CA ALA A 70 2.27 -0.05 10.42
C ALA A 70 3.57 0.75 10.73
N ILE A 71 3.41 1.98 11.25
CA ILE A 71 4.55 2.78 11.71
C ILE A 71 5.23 2.12 12.91
N GLY A 72 4.45 1.54 13.83
CA GLY A 72 4.96 0.78 14.97
C GLY A 72 5.87 -0.36 14.55
N ALA A 73 5.42 -1.21 13.61
CA ALA A 73 6.17 -2.35 13.08
C ALA A 73 7.51 -1.94 12.43
N LEU A 74 7.55 -0.77 11.77
CA LEU A 74 8.78 -0.24 11.19
C LEU A 74 9.75 0.24 12.29
N THR A 75 9.22 0.91 13.33
CA THR A 75 10.06 1.43 14.43
C THR A 75 10.54 0.36 15.41
N SER A 76 9.82 -0.76 15.56
CA SER A 76 10.24 -1.91 16.37
C SER A 76 11.27 -2.79 15.65
N GLY A 77 11.42 -2.66 14.33
CA GLY A 77 12.23 -3.53 13.50
C GLY A 77 11.54 -4.84 13.11
N ASP A 78 10.22 -4.96 13.29
CA ASP A 78 9.45 -6.11 12.81
C ASP A 78 9.41 -6.16 11.27
N VAL A 79 9.53 -4.99 10.63
CA VAL A 79 9.69 -4.84 9.17
C VAL A 79 10.71 -3.75 8.83
N GLU A 80 11.52 -3.97 7.79
CA GLU A 80 12.48 -2.97 7.31
C GLU A 80 11.86 -2.03 6.26
N ILE A 81 10.85 -2.50 5.52
CA ILE A 81 10.14 -1.69 4.51
C ILE A 81 8.64 -1.67 4.81
N LEU A 82 8.07 -0.47 4.75
CA LEU A 82 6.66 -0.22 5.02
C LEU A 82 5.93 0.38 3.81
N GLY A 83 4.89 -0.30 3.35
CA GLY A 83 3.90 0.28 2.45
C GLY A 83 2.94 1.22 3.19
N ALA A 84 3.33 2.49 3.36
CA ALA A 84 2.55 3.49 4.10
C ALA A 84 2.02 4.66 3.23
N PRO A 85 0.98 5.37 3.70
CA PRO A 85 0.60 6.67 3.14
C PRO A 85 1.77 7.66 3.27
N GLY A 86 2.22 8.25 2.15
CA GLY A 86 3.34 9.18 2.16
C GLY A 86 3.15 10.38 3.10
N SER A 87 1.91 10.85 3.28
CA SER A 87 1.60 11.93 4.24
C SER A 87 1.83 11.50 5.69
N THR A 88 1.38 10.31 6.07
CA THR A 88 1.61 9.75 7.42
C THR A 88 3.10 9.53 7.67
N THR A 89 3.85 9.04 6.67
CA THR A 89 5.29 8.88 6.76
C THR A 89 6.00 10.22 6.95
N MET A 90 5.59 11.25 6.22
CA MET A 90 6.15 12.61 6.34
C MET A 90 5.87 13.23 7.72
N VAL A 91 4.64 13.13 8.22
CA VAL A 91 4.30 13.60 9.58
C VAL A 91 5.12 12.87 10.64
N SER A 92 5.33 11.57 10.46
CA SER A 92 6.13 10.74 11.37
C SER A 92 7.61 11.14 11.34
N ALA A 93 8.18 11.42 10.17
CA ALA A 93 9.54 11.92 10.01
C ALA A 93 9.73 13.30 10.67
N VAL A 94 8.77 14.22 10.48
CA VAL A 94 8.77 15.54 11.15
C VAL A 94 8.71 15.42 12.68
N ARG A 95 8.07 14.37 13.19
CA ARG A 95 8.03 14.04 14.63
C ARG A 95 9.32 13.38 15.14
N GLY A 96 10.36 13.27 14.32
CA GLY A 96 11.68 12.78 14.72
C GLY A 96 11.88 11.27 14.53
N LEU A 97 10.94 10.55 13.90
CA LEU A 97 11.18 9.14 13.56
C LEU A 97 12.17 9.05 12.38
N PRO A 98 13.17 8.15 12.43
CA PRO A 98 14.21 8.03 11.41
C PRO A 98 13.68 7.31 10.16
N LEU A 99 12.78 7.96 9.42
CA LEU A 99 12.06 7.38 8.28
C LEU A 99 12.48 8.06 6.98
N ALA A 100 12.60 7.27 5.91
CA ALA A 100 12.81 7.76 4.55
C ALA A 100 11.78 7.16 3.59
N ILE A 101 11.30 7.96 2.64
CA ILE A 101 10.48 7.50 1.52
C ILE A 101 11.42 7.16 0.36
N ILE A 102 11.53 5.87 0.04
CA ILE A 102 12.43 5.37 -1.03
C ILE A 102 11.72 5.13 -2.36
N GLY A 103 10.39 5.20 -2.39
CA GLY A 103 9.60 4.94 -3.59
C GLY A 103 8.11 5.22 -3.39
N THR A 104 7.37 5.24 -4.51
CA THR A 104 5.92 5.42 -4.53
C THR A 104 5.29 4.49 -5.57
N PHE A 105 4.09 3.98 -5.28
CA PHE A 105 3.28 3.23 -6.23
C PHE A 105 2.55 4.15 -7.24
N GLY A 106 2.85 5.45 -7.23
CA GLY A 106 2.23 6.46 -8.09
C GLY A 106 1.01 7.14 -7.45
N PRO A 107 0.43 8.13 -8.15
CA PRO A 107 -0.76 8.82 -7.69
C PRO A 107 -1.98 7.88 -7.74
N SER A 108 -2.94 8.11 -6.85
CA SER A 108 -4.23 7.42 -6.87
C SER A 108 -5.35 8.42 -7.18
N ALA A 109 -6.13 8.14 -8.22
CA ALA A 109 -7.25 8.98 -8.66
C ALA A 109 -8.54 8.66 -7.87
N TRP A 110 -8.52 8.94 -6.57
CA TRP A 110 -9.71 8.79 -5.73
C TRP A 110 -10.80 9.78 -6.15
N LYS A 111 -12.05 9.33 -6.20
CA LYS A 111 -13.22 10.22 -6.33
C LYS A 111 -14.05 10.21 -5.06
N LEU A 112 -14.68 11.33 -4.73
CA LEU A 112 -15.67 11.37 -3.66
C LEU A 112 -17.01 10.95 -4.22
N ALA A 113 -17.61 9.94 -3.60
CA ALA A 113 -18.88 9.39 -3.98
C ALA A 113 -19.87 9.67 -2.85
N ALA A 114 -21.06 10.17 -3.19
CA ALA A 114 -22.11 10.49 -2.23
C ALA A 114 -23.36 9.66 -2.46
N HIS A 115 -24.12 9.43 -1.39
CA HIS A 115 -25.43 8.79 -1.43
C HIS A 115 -26.35 9.50 -2.45
N PRO A 116 -27.21 8.78 -3.21
CA PRO A 116 -28.08 9.37 -4.23
C PRO A 116 -28.95 10.54 -3.78
N SER A 117 -29.30 10.58 -2.49
CA SER A 117 -30.09 11.68 -1.92
C SER A 117 -29.33 13.00 -1.81
N ILE A 118 -28.01 13.01 -2.00
CA ILE A 118 -27.15 14.19 -1.94
C ILE A 118 -26.91 14.65 -3.37
N THR A 119 -27.51 15.80 -3.71
CA THR A 119 -27.54 16.28 -5.11
C THR A 119 -26.56 17.40 -5.38
N SER A 120 -26.02 18.02 -4.32
CA SER A 120 -25.02 19.08 -4.39
C SER A 120 -23.92 18.87 -3.34
N VAL A 121 -22.73 19.41 -3.60
CA VAL A 121 -21.60 19.32 -2.66
C VAL A 121 -21.96 19.95 -1.32
N GLN A 122 -22.72 21.05 -1.33
CA GLN A 122 -23.08 21.82 -0.14
C GLN A 122 -23.95 21.02 0.84
N GLU A 123 -24.74 20.07 0.36
CA GLU A 123 -25.56 19.16 1.17
C GLU A 123 -24.73 18.19 2.03
N LEU A 124 -23.41 18.09 1.82
CA LEU A 124 -22.51 17.36 2.72
C LEU A 124 -22.35 18.04 4.09
N ARG A 125 -22.75 19.31 4.23
CA ARG A 125 -22.71 19.99 5.54
C ARG A 125 -23.60 19.27 6.54
N GLY A 126 -23.04 18.93 7.70
CA GLY A 126 -23.69 18.14 8.75
C GLY A 126 -23.75 16.64 8.48
N LYS A 127 -23.19 16.16 7.36
CA LYS A 127 -23.18 14.75 6.96
C LYS A 127 -21.94 14.00 7.44
N THR A 128 -21.98 12.69 7.28
CA THR A 128 -20.91 11.77 7.69
C THR A 128 -20.20 11.16 6.48
N VAL A 129 -18.90 11.38 6.36
CA VAL A 129 -18.06 10.75 5.35
C VAL A 129 -17.33 9.56 5.94
N GLY A 130 -17.58 8.37 5.39
CA GLY A 130 -16.92 7.15 5.79
C GLY A 130 -15.52 7.03 5.21
N VAL A 131 -14.56 6.69 6.08
CA VAL A 131 -13.18 6.35 5.73
C VAL A 131 -12.88 4.92 6.16
N SER A 132 -11.72 4.38 5.77
CA SER A 132 -11.33 3.03 6.19
C SER A 132 -10.90 3.00 7.66
N ARG A 133 -9.72 3.55 7.98
CA ARG A 133 -9.17 3.63 9.33
C ARG A 133 -8.43 4.96 9.54
N PRO A 134 -8.30 5.45 10.79
CA PRO A 134 -7.48 6.61 11.08
C PRO A 134 -6.03 6.43 10.63
N GLY A 135 -5.41 7.48 10.08
CA GLY A 135 -4.00 7.47 9.65
C GLY A 135 -3.74 6.75 8.30
N THR A 136 -4.78 6.34 7.59
CA THR A 136 -4.68 5.75 6.24
C THR A 136 -4.66 6.82 5.14
N THR A 137 -4.22 6.45 3.94
CA THR A 137 -4.29 7.33 2.76
C THR A 137 -5.70 7.80 2.48
N ILE A 138 -6.70 6.94 2.70
CA ILE A 138 -8.12 7.27 2.49
C ILE A 138 -8.56 8.37 3.45
N GLU A 139 -8.24 8.26 4.74
CA GLU A 139 -8.62 9.28 5.72
C GLU A 139 -7.96 10.63 5.43
N PHE A 140 -6.67 10.62 5.10
CA PHE A 140 -5.93 11.82 4.73
C PHE A 140 -6.48 12.46 3.44
N ALA A 141 -6.73 11.65 2.41
CA ALA A 141 -7.29 12.11 1.15
C ALA A 141 -8.70 12.67 1.33
N THR A 142 -9.53 12.05 2.16
CA THR A 142 -10.88 12.54 2.48
C THR A 142 -10.82 13.92 3.14
N ARG A 143 -9.96 14.10 4.16
CA ARG A 143 -9.79 15.43 4.79
C ARG A 143 -9.37 16.48 3.77
N ARG A 144 -8.39 16.14 2.93
CA ARG A 144 -7.92 17.05 1.88
C ARG A 144 -9.01 17.39 0.86
N ALA A 145 -9.80 16.40 0.44
CA ALA A 145 -10.92 16.60 -0.46
C ALA A 145 -11.97 17.53 0.16
N LEU A 146 -12.36 17.30 1.41
CA LEU A 146 -13.32 18.14 2.13
C LEU A 146 -12.84 19.59 2.28
N VAL A 147 -11.57 19.81 2.60
CA VAL A 147 -10.98 21.17 2.65
C VAL A 147 -11.03 21.84 1.28
N LYS A 148 -10.70 21.12 0.20
CA LYS A 148 -10.81 21.65 -1.17
C LYS A 148 -12.24 22.01 -1.56
N LEU A 149 -13.23 21.30 -1.01
CA LEU A 149 -14.66 21.56 -1.21
C LEU A 149 -15.20 22.67 -0.28
N GLY A 150 -14.33 23.31 0.51
CA GLY A 150 -14.70 24.42 1.39
C GLY A 150 -15.26 23.99 2.75
N PHE A 151 -15.08 22.74 3.15
CA PHE A 151 -15.50 22.22 4.45
C PHE A 151 -14.35 22.15 5.45
N THR A 152 -14.69 22.36 6.72
CA THR A 152 -13.83 22.08 7.87
C THR A 152 -14.11 20.66 8.38
N PRO A 153 -13.23 19.67 8.16
CA PRO A 153 -13.48 18.29 8.61
C PRO A 153 -13.57 18.20 10.13
N GLY A 154 -14.57 17.47 10.64
CA GLY A 154 -14.88 17.35 12.07
C GLY A 154 -15.75 18.49 12.63
N LYS A 155 -15.97 19.56 11.87
CA LYS A 155 -16.89 20.65 12.22
C LYS A 155 -18.07 20.72 11.27
N ASP A 156 -17.78 20.92 9.98
CA ASP A 156 -18.81 21.03 8.95
C ASP A 156 -19.26 19.65 8.44
N VAL A 157 -18.38 18.66 8.48
CA VAL A 157 -18.61 17.29 7.98
C VAL A 157 -17.94 16.31 8.93
N GLN A 158 -18.65 15.29 9.39
CA GLN A 158 -18.10 14.27 10.28
C GLN A 158 -17.33 13.22 9.50
N ILE A 159 -16.24 12.71 10.08
CA ILE A 159 -15.46 11.60 9.49
C ILE A 159 -15.62 10.38 10.38
N LEU A 160 -16.14 9.29 9.80
CA LEU A 160 -16.36 8.03 10.49
C LEU A 160 -15.45 6.94 9.94
N ALA A 161 -14.63 6.32 10.79
CA ALA A 161 -13.85 5.15 10.41
C ALA A 161 -14.75 3.90 10.40
N THR A 162 -14.92 3.29 9.23
CA THR A 162 -15.78 2.12 9.03
C THR A 162 -15.05 0.79 9.30
N GLY A 163 -13.73 0.80 9.36
CA GLY A 163 -12.89 -0.40 9.40
C GLY A 163 -12.75 -1.12 8.06
N LEU A 164 -13.43 -0.65 7.00
CA LEU A 164 -13.48 -1.28 5.69
C LEU A 164 -12.43 -0.65 4.76
N ALA A 165 -11.43 -1.42 4.34
CA ALA A 165 -10.37 -0.94 3.45
C ALA A 165 -10.86 -0.85 1.99
N GLU A 166 -11.73 -1.77 1.61
CA GLU A 166 -12.28 -1.96 0.28
C GLU A 166 -13.40 -0.96 0.00
N SER A 167 -13.33 -0.26 -1.14
CA SER A 167 -14.24 0.85 -1.41
C SER A 167 -15.66 0.38 -1.76
N ASN A 168 -15.81 -0.78 -2.42
CA ASN A 168 -17.12 -1.42 -2.65
C ASN A 168 -17.88 -1.70 -1.34
N LYS A 169 -17.20 -2.20 -0.30
CA LYS A 169 -17.82 -2.44 1.02
C LYS A 169 -18.29 -1.13 1.66
N ARG A 170 -17.51 -0.04 1.53
CA ARG A 170 -17.92 1.28 2.02
C ARG A 170 -19.08 1.86 1.23
N ILE A 171 -19.14 1.66 -0.09
CA ILE A 171 -20.28 2.05 -0.92
C ILE A 171 -21.55 1.34 -0.43
N MET A 172 -21.49 0.04 -0.11
CA MET A 172 -22.66 -0.66 0.44
C MET A 172 -23.13 -0.08 1.77
N VAL A 173 -22.20 0.30 2.66
CA VAL A 173 -22.55 0.99 3.92
C VAL A 173 -23.17 2.37 3.67
N MET A 174 -22.70 3.08 2.64
CA MET A 174 -23.27 4.36 2.22
C MET A 174 -24.69 4.20 1.68
N LEU A 175 -24.93 3.23 0.81
CA LEU A 175 -26.26 2.92 0.25
C LEU A 175 -27.25 2.44 1.31
N GLN A 176 -26.77 1.88 2.42
CA GLN A 176 -27.59 1.57 3.61
C GLN A 176 -27.91 2.80 4.47
N GLY A 177 -27.42 4.00 4.11
CA GLY A 177 -27.65 5.24 4.87
C GLY A 177 -26.85 5.34 6.18
N LYS A 178 -25.85 4.47 6.40
CA LYS A 178 -25.01 4.51 7.61
C LYS A 178 -23.89 5.56 7.52
N ILE A 179 -23.51 5.93 6.30
CA ILE A 179 -22.64 7.06 5.96
C ILE A 179 -23.22 7.74 4.72
N ASP A 180 -22.89 9.00 4.52
CA ASP A 180 -23.45 9.82 3.45
C ASP A 180 -22.53 9.90 2.22
N ALA A 181 -21.23 9.74 2.41
CA ALA A 181 -20.24 9.74 1.32
C ALA A 181 -18.99 8.92 1.69
N THR A 182 -18.20 8.53 0.69
CA THR A 182 -16.91 7.88 0.89
C THR A 182 -15.98 8.10 -0.32
N LEU A 183 -14.66 7.97 -0.12
CA LEU A 183 -13.72 7.93 -1.23
C LEU A 183 -13.74 6.54 -1.90
N VAL A 184 -13.78 6.56 -3.23
CA VAL A 184 -13.84 5.37 -4.09
C VAL A 184 -12.57 5.30 -4.93
N SER A 185 -12.00 4.09 -5.03
CA SER A 185 -10.82 3.87 -5.87
C SER A 185 -11.25 3.74 -7.34
N PRO A 186 -10.35 4.03 -8.31
CA PRO A 186 -10.65 3.88 -9.73
C PRO A 186 -11.21 2.51 -10.10
N ASP A 187 -10.74 1.46 -9.42
CA ASP A 187 -11.09 0.06 -9.68
C ASP A 187 -12.58 -0.23 -9.40
N ASN A 188 -13.19 0.45 -8.41
CA ASN A 188 -14.60 0.30 -8.08
C ASN A 188 -15.47 1.42 -8.65
N LEU A 189 -14.86 2.40 -9.33
CA LEU A 189 -15.58 3.53 -9.88
C LEU A 189 -16.57 3.09 -10.97
N PHE A 190 -16.11 2.24 -11.90
CA PHE A 190 -16.96 1.68 -12.96
C PHE A 190 -18.11 0.84 -12.40
N GLU A 191 -17.84 0.03 -11.38
CA GLU A 191 -18.86 -0.79 -10.74
C GLU A 191 -19.92 0.10 -10.08
N ALA A 192 -19.49 1.12 -9.31
CA ALA A 192 -20.37 2.06 -8.64
C ALA A 192 -21.17 2.98 -9.59
N GLU A 193 -20.59 3.33 -10.75
CA GLU A 193 -21.28 4.05 -11.84
C GLU A 193 -22.29 3.13 -12.54
N SER A 194 -21.95 1.86 -12.78
CA SER A 194 -22.80 0.89 -13.49
C SER A 194 -24.08 0.52 -12.73
N VAL A 195 -24.07 0.56 -11.40
CA VAL A 195 -25.29 0.37 -10.59
C VAL A 195 -26.20 1.60 -10.61
N GLY A 196 -25.77 2.76 -11.14
CA GLY A 196 -26.58 3.97 -11.22
C GLY A 196 -26.91 4.62 -9.86
N GLN A 197 -26.29 4.14 -8.77
CA GLN A 197 -26.63 4.51 -7.39
C GLN A 197 -25.62 5.48 -6.75
N THR A 198 -24.73 6.11 -7.51
CA THR A 198 -23.75 7.02 -6.91
C THR A 198 -23.39 8.18 -7.82
N ARG A 199 -23.35 9.40 -7.26
CA ARG A 199 -22.83 10.60 -7.95
C ARG A 199 -21.39 10.86 -7.52
N PHE A 200 -20.54 11.14 -8.50
CA PHE A 200 -19.13 11.46 -8.29
C PHE A 200 -18.90 12.96 -8.49
N SER A 201 -18.11 13.55 -7.60
CA SER A 201 -17.68 14.96 -7.66
C SER A 201 -16.16 15.06 -7.60
#